data_AF-A0A0F9I607-F1
#
_entry.id   AF-A0A0F9I607-F1
#
_cell.length_a   1.000
_cell.length_b   1.000
_cell.length_c   1.000
_cell.angle_alpha   90.00
_cell.angle_beta   90.00
_cell.angle_gamma   90.00
#
_symmetry.space_group_name_H-M   'P 1'
#
loop_
_entity.id
_entity.type
_entity.pdbx_description
1 polymer ?
#
loop_
_entity_poly.entity_id
_entity_poly.type
_entity_poly.pdbx_seq_one_letter_code
_entity_poly.pdbx_strand_id
1 'polypeptide(L)'
;MAAKEFPKTWPPLVIREFEDIKKAYIVVRDLVRSLDDLRKRVLEVVNDHAALIDFSVSATNSITSGTTQTQVGATALTSRFNRVATHGNVDDGVKLPTALAGKEVIILNDTATADLQVWPATGDAIEAAAADAVGVTKIANQESVTYQAVDATTWYITNIEP
;
A
#
# COMPACT_ATOMS: atom_id res chain seq x y z
N MET A 1 -13.58 28.76 31.35
CA MET A 1 -14.97 28.89 31.84
C MET A 1 -14.90 29.61 33.18
N ALA A 2 -15.45 30.82 33.28
CA ALA A 2 -15.49 31.54 34.55
C ALA A 2 -16.26 30.70 35.59
N ALA A 3 -15.64 30.46 36.75
CA ALA A 3 -16.30 29.78 37.86
C ALA A 3 -17.45 30.67 38.35
N LYS A 4 -18.67 30.38 37.90
CA LYS A 4 -19.87 30.97 38.50
C LYS A 4 -19.93 30.45 39.94
N GLU A 5 -19.65 31.32 40.90
CA GLU A 5 -19.79 31.02 42.32
C GLU A 5 -21.22 30.56 42.61
N PHE A 6 -21.36 29.47 43.36
CA PHE A 6 -22.66 28.95 43.74
C PHE A 6 -23.42 29.97 44.61
N PRO A 7 -24.76 29.97 44.61
CA PRO A 7 -25.54 30.87 45.48
C PRO A 7 -25.16 30.65 46.95
N LYS A 8 -24.82 31.74 47.66
CA LYS A 8 -24.42 31.70 49.09
C LYS A 8 -25.47 31.08 50.03
N THR A 9 -26.68 30.84 49.54
CA THR A 9 -27.82 30.26 50.26
C THR A 9 -27.89 28.74 50.22
N TRP A 10 -26.99 28.06 49.50
CA TRP A 10 -27.02 26.60 49.38
C TRP A 10 -26.36 25.89 50.57
N PRO A 11 -26.93 24.76 51.06
CA PRO A 11 -26.30 23.94 52.09
C PRO A 11 -24.95 23.37 51.61
N PRO A 12 -23.92 23.26 52.48
CA PRO A 12 -22.60 22.74 52.11
C PRO A 12 -22.61 21.34 51.48
N LEU A 13 -23.50 20.46 51.95
CA LEU A 13 -23.68 19.12 51.37
C LEU A 13 -24.12 19.18 49.91
N VAL A 14 -25.05 20.09 49.57
CA VAL A 14 -25.54 20.25 48.19
C VAL A 14 -24.41 20.71 47.27
N ILE A 15 -23.53 21.60 47.75
CA ILE A 15 -22.38 22.09 46.98
C ILE A 15 -21.41 20.93 46.66
N ARG A 16 -21.10 20.06 47.64
CA ARG A 16 -20.20 18.91 47.45
C ARG A 16 -20.74 17.91 46.43
N GLU A 17 -22.01 17.52 46.55
CA GLU A 17 -22.64 16.59 45.60
C GLU A 17 -22.63 17.16 44.17
N PHE A 18 -22.86 18.47 44.02
CA PHE A 18 -22.74 19.14 42.71
C PHE A 18 -21.32 19.12 42.14
N GLU A 19 -20.29 19.30 42.97
CA GLU A 19 -18.89 19.19 42.53
C GLU A 19 -18.53 17.76 42.11
N ASP A 20 -19.00 16.75 42.84
CA ASP A 20 -18.76 15.35 42.53
C ASP A 20 -19.50 14.94 41.24
N ILE A 21 -20.73 15.43 41.03
CA ILE A 21 -21.44 15.29 39.75
C ILE A 21 -20.67 15.96 38.60
N LYS A 22 -20.09 17.16 38.81
CA LYS A 22 -19.27 17.82 37.78
C LYS A 22 -18.03 17.00 37.43
N LYS A 23 -17.34 16.44 38.42
CA LYS A 23 -16.17 15.57 38.20
C LYS A 23 -16.60 14.31 37.42
N ALA A 24 -17.68 13.66 37.82
CA ALA A 24 -18.23 12.49 37.12
C ALA A 24 -18.61 12.83 35.67
N TYR A 25 -19.25 13.97 35.44
CA TYR A 25 -19.59 14.43 34.09
C TYR A 25 -18.34 14.65 33.22
N ILE A 26 -17.29 15.26 33.77
CA ILE A 26 -16.02 15.44 33.05
C ILE A 26 -15.44 14.10 32.63
N VAL A 27 -15.42 13.11 33.54
CA VAL A 27 -14.94 11.75 33.24
C VAL A 27 -15.77 11.10 32.14
N VAL A 28 -17.10 11.14 32.24
CA VAL A 28 -17.99 10.56 31.21
C VAL A 28 -17.81 11.25 29.86
N ARG A 29 -17.73 12.58 29.86
CA ARG A 29 -17.50 13.38 28.65
C ARG A 29 -16.17 13.06 28.00
N ASP A 30 -15.11 12.90 28.79
CA ASP A 30 -13.78 12.58 28.27
C ASP A 30 -13.73 11.12 27.78
N LEU A 31 -14.44 10.21 28.44
CA LEU A 31 -14.63 8.83 27.98
C LEU A 31 -15.32 8.78 26.62
N VAL A 32 -16.42 9.54 26.43
CA VAL A 32 -17.13 9.62 25.15
C VAL A 32 -16.21 10.12 24.04
N ARG A 33 -15.40 11.16 24.31
CA ARG A 33 -14.42 11.64 23.32
C ARG A 33 -13.38 10.59 22.98
N SER A 34 -12.85 9.90 23.99
CA SER A 34 -11.87 8.83 23.77
C SER A 34 -12.45 7.68 22.94
N LEU A 35 -13.75 7.41 23.06
CA LEU A 35 -14.45 6.40 22.26
C LEU A 35 -14.60 6.83 20.80
N ASP A 36 -14.90 8.11 20.55
CA ASP A 36 -14.96 8.67 19.19
C ASP A 36 -13.59 8.62 18.51
N ASP A 37 -12.52 8.97 19.24
CA ASP A 37 -11.15 8.85 18.76
C ASP A 37 -10.78 7.40 18.45
N LEU A 38 -11.15 6.46 19.34
CA LEU A 38 -10.92 5.04 19.12
C LEU A 38 -11.67 4.54 17.88
N ARG A 39 -12.93 4.92 17.70
CA ARG A 39 -13.73 4.58 16.52
C ARG A 39 -13.06 5.07 15.24
N LYS A 40 -12.58 6.32 15.24
CA LYS A 40 -11.88 6.90 14.09
C LYS A 40 -10.63 6.11 13.74
N ARG A 41 -9.80 5.77 14.74
CA ARG A 41 -8.58 4.97 14.54
C ARG A 41 -8.87 3.57 14.01
N VAL A 42 -9.92 2.92 14.49
CA VAL A 42 -10.33 1.60 13.99
C VAL A 42 -10.75 1.69 12.52
N LEU A 43 -11.50 2.72 12.13
CA LEU A 43 -11.91 2.93 10.74
C LEU A 43 -10.70 3.15 9.81
N GLU A 44 -9.70 3.91 10.26
CA GLU A 44 -8.45 4.13 9.52
C GLU A 44 -7.71 2.81 9.29
N VAL A 45 -7.48 2.01 10.36
CA VAL A 45 -6.80 0.70 10.26
C VAL A 45 -7.55 -0.26 9.33
N VAL A 46 -8.88 -0.30 9.41
CA VAL A 46 -9.67 -1.19 8.55
C VAL A 46 -9.57 -0.78 7.08
N ASN A 47 -9.57 0.51 6.76
CA ASN A 47 -9.40 1.00 5.39
C ASN A 47 -8.01 0.66 4.83
N ASP A 48 -6.95 0.81 5.63
CA ASP A 48 -5.59 0.44 5.24
C ASP A 48 -5.48 -1.07 4.97
N HIS A 49 -6.06 -1.89 5.85
CA HIS A 49 -6.11 -3.35 5.66
C HIS A 49 -6.92 -3.74 4.42
N ALA A 50 -8.02 -3.04 4.13
CA ALA A 50 -8.81 -3.29 2.92
C ALA A 50 -7.99 -3.03 1.65
N ALA A 51 -7.19 -1.96 1.60
CA ALA A 51 -6.31 -1.67 0.47
C ALA A 51 -5.20 -2.73 0.29
N LEU A 52 -4.62 -3.23 1.39
CA LEU A 52 -3.60 -4.29 1.34
C LEU A 52 -4.19 -5.64 0.91
N ILE A 53 -5.37 -5.99 1.44
CA ILE A 53 -6.08 -7.22 1.06
C ILE A 53 -6.48 -7.17 -0.41
N ASP A 54 -7.04 -6.05 -0.89
CA ASP A 54 -7.42 -5.87 -2.29
C ASP A 54 -6.23 -6.10 -3.22
N PHE A 55 -5.06 -5.53 -2.92
CA PHE A 55 -3.85 -5.80 -3.68
C PHE A 55 -3.47 -7.29 -3.66
N SER A 56 -3.54 -7.97 -2.51
CA SER A 56 -3.13 -9.38 -2.39
C SER A 56 -3.95 -10.37 -3.23
N VAL A 57 -5.18 -10.00 -3.58
CA VAL A 57 -6.09 -10.78 -4.44
C VAL A 57 -6.30 -10.17 -5.82
N SER A 58 -5.63 -9.05 -6.12
CA SER A 58 -5.80 -8.32 -7.38
C SER A 58 -5.14 -9.02 -8.57
N ALA A 59 -5.82 -8.98 -9.70
CA ALA A 59 -5.32 -9.48 -10.98
C ALA A 59 -5.69 -8.54 -12.12
N THR A 60 -4.74 -8.28 -13.01
CA THR A 60 -4.95 -7.55 -14.26
C THR A 60 -4.53 -8.43 -15.43
N ASN A 61 -5.42 -8.54 -16.41
CA ASN A 61 -5.23 -9.37 -17.60
C ASN A 61 -5.13 -8.50 -18.86
N SER A 62 -4.55 -9.08 -19.91
CA SER A 62 -4.45 -8.49 -21.24
C SER A 62 -3.71 -7.16 -21.26
N ILE A 63 -2.66 -7.05 -20.45
CA ILE A 63 -1.80 -5.86 -20.40
C ILE A 63 -1.04 -5.74 -21.72
N THR A 64 -1.01 -4.52 -22.25
CA THR A 64 -0.12 -4.14 -23.35
C THR A 64 1.11 -3.47 -22.77
N SER A 65 2.29 -3.96 -23.14
CA SER A 65 3.57 -3.39 -22.71
C SER A 65 3.79 -1.97 -23.25
N GLY A 66 4.76 -1.28 -22.65
CA GLY A 66 5.26 -0.03 -23.18
C GLY A 66 6.30 -0.29 -24.26
N THR A 67 6.22 0.44 -25.38
CA THR A 67 7.06 0.24 -26.56
C THR A 67 8.32 1.11 -26.59
N THR A 68 8.47 1.99 -25.60
CA THR A 68 9.56 2.99 -25.59
C THR A 68 10.89 2.44 -25.08
N GLN A 69 10.88 1.25 -24.46
CA GLN A 69 12.08 0.62 -23.90
C GLN A 69 12.80 1.50 -22.86
N THR A 70 12.02 2.28 -22.11
CA THR A 70 12.50 3.14 -21.02
C THR A 70 11.62 2.96 -19.78
N GLN A 71 12.17 3.20 -18.58
CA GLN A 71 11.41 3.17 -17.33
C GLN A 71 10.15 4.06 -17.38
N VAL A 72 10.26 5.24 -17.97
CA VAL A 72 9.16 6.21 -18.02
C VAL A 72 8.02 5.69 -18.88
N GLY A 73 8.32 5.17 -20.08
CA GLY A 73 7.31 4.70 -21.01
C GLY A 73 6.98 3.21 -20.92
N ALA A 74 7.50 2.48 -19.92
CA ALA A 74 7.05 1.14 -19.56
C ALA A 74 5.66 1.19 -18.89
N THR A 75 4.80 0.21 -19.23
CA THR A 75 3.44 0.14 -18.67
C THR A 75 3.49 -0.18 -17.18
N ALA A 76 2.90 0.67 -16.35
CA ALA A 76 2.86 0.48 -14.90
C ALA A 76 1.91 -0.65 -14.50
N LEU A 77 2.39 -1.55 -13.65
CA LEU A 77 1.60 -2.64 -13.07
C LEU A 77 0.93 -2.18 -11.78
N THR A 78 -0.34 -2.53 -11.62
CA THR A 78 -1.17 -2.10 -10.47
C THR A 78 -1.69 -3.26 -9.62
N SER A 79 -1.52 -4.49 -10.08
CA SER A 79 -2.06 -5.69 -9.43
C SER A 79 -0.94 -6.61 -8.92
N ARG A 80 -1.29 -7.57 -8.07
CA ARG A 80 -0.38 -8.67 -7.70
C ARG A 80 -0.14 -9.60 -8.89
N PHE A 81 -1.19 -10.03 -9.58
CA PHE A 81 -1.07 -10.85 -10.79
C PHE A 81 -1.22 -10.01 -12.05
N ASN A 82 -0.27 -10.10 -12.97
CA ASN A 82 -0.25 -9.30 -14.18
C ASN A 82 0.04 -10.19 -15.39
N ARG A 83 -0.96 -10.37 -16.27
CA ARG A 83 -0.76 -11.07 -17.54
C ARG A 83 -0.56 -10.06 -18.65
N VAL A 84 0.66 -10.03 -19.19
CA VAL A 84 1.05 -9.25 -20.35
C VAL A 84 0.80 -10.09 -21.60
N ALA A 85 -0.14 -9.68 -22.44
CA ALA A 85 -0.60 -10.46 -23.58
C ALA A 85 -0.23 -9.82 -24.93
N THR A 86 0.21 -8.56 -24.91
CA THR A 86 0.52 -7.81 -26.12
C THR A 86 1.81 -7.03 -25.93
N HIS A 87 2.79 -7.30 -26.79
CA HIS A 87 3.93 -6.43 -27.03
C HIS A 87 4.40 -6.59 -28.47
N GLY A 88 4.89 -5.51 -29.05
CA GLY A 88 5.15 -5.41 -30.49
C GLY A 88 6.61 -5.61 -30.86
N ASN A 89 7.51 -5.36 -29.91
CA ASN A 89 8.94 -5.34 -30.13
C ASN A 89 9.67 -6.13 -29.03
N VAL A 90 10.84 -6.67 -29.40
CA VAL A 90 11.82 -7.11 -28.40
C VAL A 90 12.17 -5.92 -27.53
N ASP A 91 12.31 -6.15 -26.22
CA ASP A 91 12.63 -5.13 -25.21
C ASP A 91 11.50 -4.19 -24.82
N ASP A 92 10.28 -4.46 -25.29
CA ASP A 92 9.11 -3.84 -24.69
C ASP A 92 9.00 -4.19 -23.21
N GLY A 93 8.45 -3.26 -22.42
CA GLY A 93 8.62 -3.31 -20.97
C GLY A 93 7.38 -3.00 -20.15
N VAL A 94 7.35 -3.59 -18.97
CA VAL A 94 6.45 -3.24 -17.88
C VAL A 94 7.24 -2.68 -16.70
N LYS A 95 6.55 -1.96 -15.83
CA LYS A 95 7.12 -1.30 -14.67
C LYS A 95 6.44 -1.79 -13.40
N LEU A 96 7.25 -2.23 -12.44
CA LEU A 96 6.81 -2.61 -11.12
C LEU A 96 6.23 -1.41 -10.37
N PRO A 97 5.26 -1.63 -9.46
CA PRO A 97 4.87 -0.61 -8.50
C PRO A 97 6.02 -0.28 -7.55
N THR A 98 5.90 0.83 -6.81
CA THR A 98 6.87 1.18 -5.76
C THR A 98 7.06 0.02 -4.80
N ALA A 99 8.33 -0.29 -4.52
CA ALA A 99 8.74 -1.32 -3.59
C ALA A 99 8.18 -1.01 -2.19
N LEU A 100 7.70 -2.06 -1.54
CA LEU A 100 7.28 -2.02 -0.14
C LEU A 100 7.58 -3.38 0.45
N ALA A 101 8.24 -3.41 1.60
CA ALA A 101 8.66 -4.66 2.23
C ALA A 101 7.47 -5.65 2.34
N GLY A 102 7.66 -6.85 1.81
CA GLY A 102 6.65 -7.91 1.78
C GLY A 102 5.69 -7.87 0.58
N LYS A 103 5.79 -6.88 -0.33
CA LYS A 103 4.98 -6.83 -1.55
C LYS A 103 5.48 -7.88 -2.55
N GLU A 104 4.54 -8.57 -3.18
CA GLU A 104 4.80 -9.55 -4.23
C GLU A 104 4.08 -9.14 -5.52
N VAL A 105 4.75 -9.31 -6.65
CA VAL A 105 4.21 -9.08 -7.99
C VAL A 105 4.57 -10.26 -8.88
N ILE A 106 3.56 -10.87 -9.48
CA ILE A 106 3.69 -12.01 -10.39
C ILE A 106 3.37 -11.50 -11.79
N ILE A 107 4.31 -11.70 -12.70
CA ILE A 107 4.21 -11.27 -14.08
C ILE A 107 4.24 -12.51 -14.96
N LEU A 108 3.25 -12.64 -15.83
CA LEU A 108 3.18 -13.65 -16.88
C LEU A 108 3.36 -12.95 -18.23
N ASN A 109 4.40 -13.33 -18.97
CA ASN A 109 4.60 -12.92 -20.35
C ASN A 109 3.86 -13.91 -21.27
N ASP A 110 2.56 -13.74 -21.46
CA ASP A 110 1.76 -14.59 -22.33
C ASP A 110 1.75 -14.09 -23.78
N THR A 111 2.93 -13.81 -24.29
CA THR A 111 3.16 -13.53 -25.70
C THR A 111 3.93 -14.68 -26.32
N ALA A 112 3.75 -14.88 -27.62
CA ALA A 112 4.41 -15.98 -28.32
C ALA A 112 5.82 -15.60 -28.83
N THR A 113 6.18 -14.31 -28.89
CA THR A 113 7.19 -13.83 -29.84
C THR A 113 8.40 -13.14 -29.24
N ALA A 114 8.34 -12.60 -28.03
CA ALA A 114 9.44 -11.78 -27.50
C ALA A 114 9.55 -11.83 -25.97
N ASP A 115 10.76 -11.58 -25.51
CA ASP A 115 11.08 -11.44 -24.10
C ASP A 115 10.60 -10.07 -23.60
N LEU A 116 10.14 -10.04 -22.36
CA LEU A 116 9.62 -8.86 -21.70
C LEU A 116 10.65 -8.26 -20.75
N GLN A 117 10.90 -6.96 -20.88
CA GLN A 117 11.69 -6.21 -19.92
C GLN A 117 10.86 -5.80 -18.71
N VAL A 118 11.52 -5.75 -17.54
CA VAL A 118 10.91 -5.28 -16.31
C VAL A 118 11.73 -4.13 -15.75
N TRP A 119 11.05 -3.03 -15.46
CA TRP A 119 11.62 -1.81 -14.90
C TRP A 119 11.16 -1.63 -13.45
N PRO A 120 12.04 -1.18 -12.54
CA PRO A 120 11.61 -0.75 -11.21
C PRO A 120 10.81 0.56 -11.28
N ALA A 121 10.10 0.88 -10.20
CA ALA A 121 9.58 2.23 -10.01
C ALA A 121 10.73 3.24 -9.82
N THR A 122 10.43 4.53 -9.96
CA THR A 122 11.46 5.57 -9.83
C THR A 122 12.04 5.59 -8.41
N GLY A 123 13.36 5.49 -8.32
CA GLY A 123 14.12 5.41 -7.06
C GLY A 123 14.35 3.98 -6.56
N ASP A 124 13.74 2.97 -7.19
CA ASP A 124 13.88 1.55 -6.80
C ASP A 124 14.89 0.82 -7.69
N ALA A 125 15.35 -0.34 -7.21
CA ALA A 125 16.24 -1.25 -7.91
C ALA A 125 15.66 -2.67 -8.00
N ILE A 126 16.12 -3.44 -8.99
CA ILE A 126 15.87 -4.88 -9.11
C ILE A 126 17.20 -5.60 -8.89
N GLU A 127 17.28 -6.44 -7.86
CA GLU A 127 18.49 -7.18 -7.49
C GLU A 127 19.69 -6.21 -7.29
N ALA A 128 20.85 -6.57 -7.85
CA ALA A 128 22.06 -5.75 -7.83
C ALA A 128 22.11 -4.68 -8.95
N ALA A 129 21.01 -4.45 -9.68
CA ALA A 129 20.97 -3.38 -10.68
C ALA A 129 21.02 -2.00 -10.02
N ALA A 130 21.44 -0.98 -10.77
CA ALA A 130 21.37 0.40 -10.31
C ALA A 130 19.90 0.85 -10.14
N ALA A 131 19.66 1.83 -9.29
CA ALA A 131 18.35 2.47 -9.21
C ALA A 131 17.92 2.97 -10.59
N ASP A 132 16.63 2.83 -10.90
CA ASP A 132 16.02 3.19 -12.19
C ASP A 132 16.50 2.39 -13.42
N ALA A 133 17.38 1.42 -13.24
CA ALA A 133 17.85 0.57 -14.33
C ALA A 133 16.89 -0.60 -14.59
N VAL A 134 16.83 -1.03 -15.85
CA VAL A 134 16.11 -2.25 -16.25
C VAL A 134 16.67 -3.46 -15.49
N GLY A 135 15.80 -4.40 -15.14
CA GLY A 135 16.20 -5.69 -14.59
C GLY A 135 17.16 -6.42 -15.52
N VAL A 136 18.15 -7.10 -14.93
CA VAL A 136 19.16 -7.86 -15.70
C VAL A 136 18.53 -9.05 -16.42
N THR A 137 17.54 -9.69 -15.79
CA THR A 137 16.82 -10.84 -16.33
C THR A 137 15.54 -10.39 -17.00
N LYS A 138 15.37 -10.74 -18.28
CA LYS A 138 14.11 -10.60 -18.99
C LYS A 138 13.21 -11.79 -18.71
N ILE A 139 11.91 -11.61 -18.81
CA ILE A 139 10.94 -12.71 -18.73
C ILE A 139 10.78 -13.27 -20.15
N ALA A 140 11.16 -14.52 -20.38
CA ALA A 140 11.03 -15.12 -21.70
C ALA A 140 9.56 -15.26 -22.12
N ASN A 141 9.33 -15.51 -23.40
CA ASN A 141 7.98 -15.71 -23.93
C ASN A 141 7.31 -16.96 -23.30
N GLN A 142 6.04 -16.84 -22.93
CA GLN A 142 5.25 -17.87 -22.25
C GLN A 142 5.77 -18.29 -20.86
N GLU A 143 6.62 -17.47 -20.24
CA GLU A 143 7.12 -17.69 -18.88
C GLU A 143 6.52 -16.73 -17.86
N SER A 144 6.62 -17.09 -16.59
CA SER A 144 6.21 -16.27 -15.46
C SER A 144 7.33 -16.08 -14.45
N VAL A 145 7.43 -14.87 -13.91
CA VAL A 145 8.40 -14.52 -12.87
C VAL A 145 7.68 -13.78 -11.74
N THR A 146 8.09 -14.07 -10.51
CA THR A 146 7.65 -13.50 -9.25
C THR A 146 8.75 -12.60 -8.70
N TYR A 147 8.37 -11.35 -8.47
CA TYR A 147 9.18 -10.33 -7.84
C TYR A 147 8.70 -10.13 -6.41
N GLN A 148 9.62 -10.14 -5.45
CA GLN A 148 9.35 -9.90 -4.05
C GLN A 148 10.18 -8.71 -3.54
N ALA A 149 9.52 -7.69 -3.01
CA ALA A 149 10.20 -6.57 -2.38
C ALA A 149 10.60 -6.95 -0.94
N VAL A 150 11.90 -7.04 -0.67
CA VAL A 150 12.42 -7.36 0.67
C VAL A 150 12.49 -6.12 1.55
N ASP A 151 12.69 -4.96 0.93
CA ASP A 151 12.68 -3.65 1.59
C ASP A 151 11.81 -2.64 0.82
N ALA A 152 11.92 -1.35 1.16
CA ALA A 152 11.13 -0.29 0.56
C ALA A 152 11.66 0.23 -0.79
N THR A 153 12.75 -0.35 -1.30
CA THR A 153 13.48 0.15 -2.48
C THR A 153 14.02 -0.94 -3.41
N THR A 154 14.01 -2.22 -3.01
CA THR A 154 14.67 -3.31 -3.75
C THR A 154 13.77 -4.52 -3.94
N TRP A 155 13.67 -4.95 -5.19
CA TRP A 155 12.97 -6.15 -5.65
C TRP A 155 13.92 -7.31 -5.88
N TYR A 156 13.51 -8.51 -5.49
CA TYR A 156 14.22 -9.76 -5.73
C TYR A 156 13.37 -10.74 -6.54
N ILE A 157 14.00 -11.52 -7.40
CA ILE A 157 13.38 -12.57 -8.20
C ILE A 157 13.47 -13.89 -7.43
N THR A 158 12.33 -14.53 -7.15
CA THR A 158 12.28 -15.71 -6.26
C THR A 158 12.03 -17.03 -6.97
N ASN A 159 11.61 -17.00 -8.23
CA ASN A 159 11.41 -18.15 -9.11
C ASN A 159 12.15 -17.89 -10.43
N ILE A 160 13.35 -18.46 -10.53
CA ILE A 160 13.98 -18.70 -11.81
C ILE A 160 13.75 -20.20 -12.04
N GLU A 161 12.81 -20.57 -12.93
CA GLU A 161 12.81 -21.95 -13.42
C GLU A 161 14.11 -22.15 -14.23
N PRO A 162 14.85 -23.25 -14.01
CA PRO A 162 16.16 -23.49 -14.61
C PRO A 162 16.13 -23.77 -16.12
#